data_AF-A0A1E8BBG6-F1
#
_entry.id   AF-A0A1E8BBG6-F1
#
_cell.length_a   1.000
_cell.length_b   1.000
_cell.length_c   1.000
_cell.angle_alpha   90.00
_cell.angle_beta   90.00
_cell.angle_gamma   90.00
#
_symmetry.space_group_name_H-M   'P 1'
#
loop_
_entity.id
_entity.type
_entity.pdbx_description
1 polymer ?
#
loop_
_entity_poly.entity_id
_entity_poly.type
_entity_poly.pdbx_seq_one_letter_code
_entity_poly.pdbx_strand_id
1 'polypeptide(L)'
;MQDNVLEQLIKSLSVLSSEKEREIAAVDLSDIYESSQRFEKLLESMVNFQQNKDGLIDILIEVEIELDHINWHYKSLKKKLEILMKD
;
A
#
# COMPACT_ATOMS: atom_id res chain seq x y z
N MET A 1 22.88 38.97 -4.92
CA MET A 1 22.35 37.73 -5.51
C MET A 1 21.16 37.32 -4.67
N GLN A 2 19.94 37.38 -5.22
CA GLN A 2 18.79 36.75 -4.57
C GLN A 2 19.10 35.26 -4.54
N ASP A 3 19.35 34.72 -3.35
CA ASP A 3 19.35 33.26 -3.18
C ASP A 3 18.05 32.75 -3.79
N ASN A 4 18.20 31.81 -4.73
CA ASN A 4 17.11 31.33 -5.54
C ASN A 4 16.06 30.78 -4.58
N VAL A 5 14.89 31.42 -4.50
CA VAL A 5 13.76 30.97 -3.67
C VAL A 5 13.47 29.49 -3.93
N LEU A 6 13.73 29.02 -5.15
CA LEU A 6 13.69 27.62 -5.55
C LEU A 6 14.70 26.74 -4.80
N GLU A 7 15.96 27.15 -4.64
CA GLU A 7 16.97 26.40 -3.88
C GLU A 7 16.65 26.35 -2.39
N GLN A 8 16.13 27.43 -1.83
CA GLN A 8 15.67 27.44 -0.43
C GLN A 8 14.45 26.54 -0.24
N LEU A 9 13.50 26.52 -1.17
CA LEU A 9 12.38 25.57 -1.17
C LEU A 9 12.86 24.13 -1.32
N ILE A 10 13.77 23.86 -2.26
CA ILE A 10 14.35 22.53 -2.49
C ILE A 10 15.05 22.04 -1.22
N LYS A 11 15.83 22.89 -0.54
CA LYS A 11 16.51 22.57 0.71
C LYS A 11 15.58 22.41 1.92
N SER A 12 14.46 23.15 1.93
CA SER A 12 13.43 23.04 2.97
C SER A 12 12.61 21.76 2.81
N LEU A 13 12.38 21.35 1.57
CA LEU A 13 11.64 20.15 1.21
C LEU A 13 12.52 18.89 1.17
N SER A 14 13.84 19.02 1.03
CA SER A 14 14.77 17.87 1.02
C SER A 14 14.91 17.19 2.38
N VAL A 15 14.59 17.87 3.49
CA VAL A 15 14.51 17.27 4.83
C VAL A 15 13.24 16.43 4.99
N LEU A 16 12.18 16.77 4.25
CA LEU A 16 10.89 16.10 4.32
C LEU A 16 10.81 14.82 3.46
N SER A 17 11.78 14.54 2.57
CA SER A 17 11.71 13.37 1.71
C SER A 17 11.82 12.07 2.52
N SER A 18 12.89 11.87 3.29
CA SER A 18 13.09 10.59 3.97
C SER A 18 12.07 10.32 5.09
N GLU A 19 11.53 11.35 5.75
CA GLU A 19 10.51 11.18 6.80
C GLU A 19 9.14 10.89 6.18
N LYS A 20 8.73 11.65 5.16
CA LYS A 20 7.48 11.41 4.43
C LYS A 20 7.47 10.07 3.68
N GLU A 21 8.59 9.68 3.08
CA GLU A 21 8.71 8.38 2.41
C GLU A 21 8.67 7.24 3.43
N ARG A 22 9.18 7.44 4.66
CA ARG A 22 9.04 6.50 5.78
C ARG A 22 7.60 6.39 6.28
N GLU A 23 6.91 7.51 6.43
CA GLU A 23 5.48 7.54 6.80
C GLU A 23 4.64 6.78 5.78
N ILE A 24 4.83 7.05 4.48
CA ILE A 24 4.08 6.34 3.43
C ILE A 24 4.43 4.86 3.41
N ALA A 25 5.71 4.49 3.58
CA ALA A 25 6.11 3.08 3.67
C ALA A 25 5.46 2.37 4.88
N ALA A 26 5.33 3.05 6.03
CA ALA A 26 4.67 2.50 7.21
C ALA A 26 3.16 2.31 6.98
N VAL A 27 2.51 3.27 6.32
CA VAL A 27 1.10 3.18 5.92
C VAL A 27 0.91 2.01 4.95
N ASP A 28 1.70 1.96 3.86
CA ASP A 28 1.62 0.88 2.87
C ASP A 28 1.81 -0.50 3.50
N LEU A 29 2.74 -0.64 4.45
CA LEU A 29 2.94 -1.90 5.19
C LEU A 29 1.73 -2.27 6.06
N SER A 30 1.14 -1.29 6.74
CA SER A 30 -0.06 -1.50 7.57
C SER A 30 -1.24 -1.94 6.71
N ASP A 31 -1.50 -1.25 5.60
CA ASP A 31 -2.60 -1.56 4.69
C ASP A 31 -2.42 -2.95 4.05
N ILE A 32 -1.20 -3.30 3.62
CA ILE A 32 -0.89 -4.66 3.13
C ILE A 32 -1.20 -5.71 4.19
N TYR A 33 -0.80 -5.48 5.44
CA TYR A 33 -1.05 -6.43 6.53
C TYR A 33 -2.54 -6.61 6.78
N GLU A 34 -3.29 -5.51 6.94
CA GLU A 34 -4.73 -5.57 7.18
C GLU A 34 -5.50 -6.25 6.04
N SER A 35 -5.20 -5.89 4.79
CA SER A 35 -5.82 -6.53 3.64
C SER A 35 -5.43 -7.98 3.49
N SER A 36 -4.20 -8.36 3.86
CA SER A 36 -3.80 -9.78 3.89
C SER A 36 -4.62 -10.57 4.91
N GLN A 37 -4.93 -10.00 6.07
CA GLN A 37 -5.81 -10.63 7.06
C GLN A 37 -7.26 -10.75 6.58
N ARG A 38 -7.77 -9.74 5.85
CA ARG A 38 -9.11 -9.81 5.23
C ARG A 38 -9.16 -10.88 4.14
N PHE A 39 -8.14 -10.91 3.28
CA PHE A 39 -7.98 -11.94 2.24
C PHE A 39 -7.94 -13.36 2.82
N GLU A 40 -7.18 -13.59 3.90
CA GLU A 40 -7.14 -14.89 4.58
C GLU A 40 -8.53 -15.33 5.05
N LYS A 41 -9.30 -14.44 5.69
CA LYS A 41 -10.68 -14.73 6.11
C LYS A 41 -11.62 -15.02 4.94
N LEU A 42 -11.45 -14.33 3.81
CA LEU A 42 -12.23 -14.61 2.60
C LEU A 42 -11.91 -16.00 2.04
N LEU A 43 -10.64 -16.41 2.04
CA LEU A 43 -10.24 -17.78 1.66
C LEU A 43 -10.81 -18.83 2.59
N GLU A 44 -10.75 -18.63 3.91
CA GLU A 44 -11.38 -19.52 4.89
C GLU A 44 -12.89 -19.64 4.65
N SER A 45 -13.53 -18.51 4.33
CA SER A 45 -14.96 -18.47 4.01
C SER A 45 -15.30 -19.24 2.73
N MET A 46 -14.43 -19.20 1.70
CA MET A 46 -14.56 -20.00 0.48
C MET A 46 -14.38 -21.50 0.74
N VAL A 47 -13.38 -21.90 1.53
CA VAL A 47 -13.11 -23.32 1.82
C VAL A 47 -14.28 -23.96 2.58
N ASN A 48 -14.93 -23.19 3.45
CA ASN A 48 -16.09 -23.64 4.22
C ASN A 48 -17.44 -23.37 3.51
N PHE A 49 -17.41 -22.93 2.25
CA PHE A 49 -18.59 -22.48 1.55
C PHE A 49 -19.49 -23.65 1.11
N GLN A 50 -20.71 -23.70 1.65
CA GLN A 50 -21.76 -24.67 1.26
C GLN A 50 -22.94 -24.03 0.51
N GLN A 51 -22.83 -22.75 0.11
CA GLN A 51 -23.93 -21.97 -0.47
C GLN A 51 -24.00 -22.04 -2.02
N ASN A 52 -24.97 -21.33 -2.61
CA ASN A 52 -25.22 -21.30 -4.05
C ASN A 52 -24.13 -20.53 -4.83
N LYS A 53 -24.14 -20.67 -6.16
CA LYS A 53 -23.11 -20.12 -7.05
C LYS A 53 -22.95 -18.60 -6.95
N ASP A 54 -24.03 -17.88 -6.67
CA ASP A 54 -24.04 -16.41 -6.64
C ASP A 54 -23.22 -15.90 -5.44
N GLY A 55 -23.39 -16.49 -4.26
CA GLY A 55 -22.58 -16.12 -3.09
C GLY A 55 -21.09 -16.46 -3.24
N LEU A 56 -20.74 -17.48 -4.03
CA LEU A 56 -19.34 -17.77 -4.34
C LEU A 56 -18.74 -16.67 -5.24
N ILE A 57 -19.52 -16.17 -6.20
CA ILE A 57 -19.10 -15.08 -7.08
C ILE A 57 -18.85 -13.81 -6.26
N ASP A 58 -19.73 -13.49 -5.30
CA ASP A 58 -19.55 -12.33 -4.42
C ASP A 58 -18.22 -12.42 -3.63
N ILE A 59 -17.91 -13.58 -3.04
CA ILE A 59 -16.65 -13.75 -2.30
C ILE A 59 -15.44 -13.67 -3.23
N LEU A 60 -15.55 -14.17 -4.48
CA LEU A 60 -14.46 -14.06 -5.46
C LEU A 60 -14.20 -12.61 -5.87
N ILE A 61 -15.25 -11.79 -6.00
CA ILE A 61 -15.13 -10.35 -6.26
C ILE A 61 -14.40 -9.66 -5.10
N GLU A 62 -14.79 -9.96 -3.86
CA GLU A 62 -14.11 -9.39 -2.67
C GLU A 62 -12.63 -9.80 -2.60
N VAL A 63 -12.31 -11.05 -2.97
CA VAL A 63 -10.92 -11.51 -3.07
C VAL A 63 -10.14 -10.71 -4.12
N GLU A 64 -10.70 -10.48 -5.30
CA GLU A 64 -10.07 -9.66 -6.34
C GLU A 64 -9.77 -8.25 -5.83
N ILE A 65 -10.73 -7.63 -5.14
CA ILE A 65 -10.59 -6.29 -4.55
C ILE A 65 -9.44 -6.23 -3.55
N GLU A 66 -9.37 -7.18 -2.60
CA GLU A 66 -8.31 -7.20 -1.60
C GLU A 66 -6.93 -7.46 -2.23
N LEU A 67 -6.84 -8.33 -3.23
CA LEU A 67 -5.59 -8.59 -3.95
C LEU A 67 -5.11 -7.35 -4.73
N ASP A 68 -6.03 -6.61 -5.35
CA ASP A 68 -5.71 -5.36 -6.05
C ASP A 68 -5.23 -4.28 -5.07
N HIS A 69 -5.86 -4.19 -3.90
CA HIS A 69 -5.46 -3.28 -2.84
C HIS A 69 -4.03 -3.58 -2.34
N ILE A 70 -3.74 -4.85 -2.02
CA ILE A 70 -2.39 -5.31 -1.62
C ILE A 70 -1.36 -4.97 -2.71
N ASN A 71 -1.68 -5.27 -3.96
CA ASN A 71 -0.78 -5.01 -5.09
C ASN A 71 -0.50 -3.51 -5.28
N TRP A 72 -1.50 -2.65 -5.07
CA TRP A 72 -1.34 -1.21 -5.16
C TRP A 72 -0.37 -0.70 -4.09
N HIS A 73 -0.60 -1.03 -2.82
CA HIS A 73 0.27 -0.65 -1.72
C HIS A 73 1.68 -1.24 -1.84
N TYR A 74 1.81 -2.50 -2.30
CA TYR A 74 3.12 -3.11 -2.54
C TYR A 74 3.95 -2.35 -3.60
N LYS A 75 3.30 -1.92 -4.69
CA LYS A 75 3.97 -1.11 -5.72
C LYS A 75 4.37 0.27 -5.19
N SER A 76 3.56 0.88 -4.33
CA SER A 76 3.91 2.13 -3.64
C SER A 76 5.11 1.92 -2.73
N LEU A 77 5.02 0.96 -1.80
CA LEU A 77 6.08 0.59 -0.86
C LEU A 77 7.42 0.33 -1.55
N LYS A 78 7.41 -0.45 -2.63
CA LYS A 78 8.63 -0.74 -3.39
C LYS A 78 9.32 0.54 -3.88
N LYS A 79 8.56 1.51 -4.39
CA LYS A 79 9.11 2.81 -4.82
C LYS A 79 9.67 3.60 -3.64
N LYS A 80 9.00 3.58 -2.48
CA LYS A 80 9.45 4.24 -1.25
C LYS A 80 10.78 3.67 -0.75
N LEU A 81 10.89 2.34 -0.71
CA LEU A 81 12.11 1.64 -0.31
C LEU A 81 13.28 1.92 -1.26
N GLU A 82 13.04 1.96 -2.58
CA GLU A 82 14.08 2.32 -3.57
C GLU A 82 14.64 3.73 -3.38
N ILE A 83 13.86 4.65 -2.81
CA ILE A 83 14.31 6.01 -2.45
C ILE A 83 15.09 5.96 -1.13
N LEU A 84 14.52 5.34 -0.10
CA LEU A 84 15.11 5.28 1.24
C LEU A 84 16.43 4.49 1.32
N MET A 85 16.66 3.54 0.42
CA MET A 85 17.88 2.71 0.37
C MET A 85 19.01 3.31 -0.48
N LYS A 86 18.78 4.46 -1.14
CA LYS A 86 19.80 5.20 -1.90
C LYS A 86 20.45 6.33 -1.08
N ASP A 87 19.84 6.71 0.04
CA ASP A 87 20.41 7.58 1.07
C ASP A 87 21.31 6.77 2.03
#